data_AF-A0A5E4HNA7-F1
#
_entry.id   AF-A0A5E4HNA7-F1
#
_cell.length_a   1.000
_cell.length_b   1.000
_cell.length_c   1.000
_cell.angle_alpha   90.00
_cell.angle_beta   90.00
_cell.angle_gamma   90.00
#
_symmetry.space_group_name_H-M   'P 1'
#
loop_
_entity.id
_entity.type
_entity.pdbx_description
1 polymer ?
#
loop_
_entity_poly.entity_id
_entity_poly.type
_entity_poly.pdbx_seq_one_letter_code
_entity_poly.pdbx_strand_id
1 'polypeptide(L)'
;MDLGKSGKIKITSLIQLLVIALFIIAMFMGPPKLLAWMSGFRNNSEPAATQNFTCTNGMKVTDIVECAGETGIPQNDSTGSSTTVLNGGLNGEAASIKQLGGAQDGAFFRFYLQLQDATGNVIPADGDINFFIKDNTQNTLYTDKFTVQTKDFVDYQFSLTGQKMGKAIEWRVNTAKISKSKTPTAKITVYFTTKDRTLLANGTVIGIPAYTNDELERLLEKEYLNASKESDAQKTVNTVQVNLIRHGFYSKVVRDEEKTYYRIDLTAKTTDAKQNQIYTYNATLTIGDKQYNKDYASTIDVLEVYPDVSNGGYLLMTGVPKNASGPATLTIGKAGETQNATITFNINV
;
A
#
# COMPACT_ATOMS: atom_id res chain seq x y z
N MET A 1 39.59 -3.71 37.36
CA MET A 1 39.37 -3.94 35.93
C MET A 1 37.89 -3.87 35.70
N ASP A 2 37.42 -2.72 35.22
CA ASP A 2 36.01 -2.40 35.02
C ASP A 2 35.90 -1.73 33.65
N LEU A 3 35.21 -2.37 32.70
CA LEU A 3 34.99 -1.87 31.36
C LEU A 3 33.49 -1.67 31.18
N GLY A 4 33.08 -0.41 31.38
CA GLY A 4 31.73 0.07 31.22
C GLY A 4 31.41 0.59 29.81
N LYS A 5 30.13 0.43 29.46
CA LYS A 5 29.26 1.30 28.66
C LYS A 5 29.58 1.49 27.16
N SER A 6 28.84 0.73 26.35
CA SER A 6 28.60 1.00 24.91
C SER A 6 27.48 2.05 24.74
N GLY A 7 27.80 3.15 24.07
CA GLY A 7 26.89 4.27 23.80
C GLY A 7 26.07 4.08 22.53
N LYS A 8 24.75 4.26 22.64
CA LYS A 8 23.83 4.36 21.49
C LYS A 8 24.03 5.70 20.78
N ILE A 9 24.47 5.67 19.52
CA ILE A 9 24.51 6.85 18.64
C ILE A 9 23.07 7.15 18.17
N LYS A 10 22.58 8.36 18.44
CA LYS A 10 21.24 8.81 18.00
C LYS A 10 21.27 9.15 16.50
N ILE A 11 20.32 8.57 15.76
CA ILE A 11 20.12 8.73 14.29
C ILE A 11 19.92 10.20 13.86
N THR A 12 19.57 11.10 14.78
CA THR A 12 19.46 12.54 14.52
C THR A 12 20.77 13.20 14.06
N SER A 13 21.92 12.60 14.35
CA SER A 13 23.23 13.16 13.97
C SER A 13 23.53 13.02 12.47
N LEU A 14 23.05 11.97 11.79
CA LEU A 14 23.36 11.74 10.38
C LEU A 14 22.65 12.74 9.44
N ILE A 15 21.41 13.10 9.75
CA ILE A 15 20.64 14.06 8.95
C ILE A 15 21.23 15.47 9.10
N GLN A 16 21.66 15.85 10.30
CA GLN A 16 22.36 17.13 10.50
C GLN A 16 23.70 17.17 9.77
N LEU A 17 24.46 16.08 9.76
CA LEU A 17 25.70 15.98 8.97
C LEU A 17 25.44 16.08 7.45
N LEU A 18 24.35 15.49 6.95
CA LEU A 18 23.98 15.56 5.54
C LEU A 18 23.56 16.99 5.13
N VAL A 19 22.80 17.67 5.98
CA VAL A 19 22.37 19.07 5.74
C VAL A 19 23.56 20.02 5.78
N ILE A 20 24.51 19.83 6.71
CA ILE A 20 25.74 20.63 6.77
C ILE A 20 26.62 20.38 5.55
N ALA A 21 26.75 19.13 5.09
CA ALA A 21 27.52 18.80 3.89
C ALA A 21 26.92 19.45 2.63
N LEU A 22 25.60 19.43 2.48
CA LEU A 22 24.89 20.10 1.38
C LEU A 22 25.06 21.63 1.43
N PHE A 23 25.07 22.22 2.62
CA PHE A 23 25.26 23.67 2.79
C PHE A 23 26.69 24.10 2.45
N ILE A 24 27.69 23.28 2.80
CA ILE A 24 29.10 23.53 2.45
C ILE A 24 29.28 23.43 0.92
N ILE A 25 28.71 22.42 0.27
CA ILE A 25 28.78 22.28 -1.20
C ILE A 25 28.15 23.49 -1.91
N ALA A 26 27.02 23.98 -1.39
CA ALA A 26 26.35 25.17 -1.92
C ALA A 26 27.17 26.46 -1.74
N MET A 27 27.94 26.60 -0.65
CA MET A 27 28.80 27.77 -0.43
C MET A 27 30.01 27.83 -1.37
N PHE A 28 30.53 26.68 -1.82
CA PHE A 28 31.69 26.62 -2.73
C PHE A 28 31.30 26.65 -4.22
N MET A 29 30.01 26.49 -4.55
CA MET A 29 29.48 26.62 -5.90
C MET A 29 28.90 28.02 -6.12
N GLY A 30 29.60 28.86 -6.88
CA GLY A 30 29.07 30.17 -7.26
C GLY A 30 27.70 30.09 -7.97
N PRO A 31 26.87 31.15 -7.92
CA PRO A 31 25.48 31.16 -8.39
C PRO A 31 25.21 30.51 -9.76
N PRO A 32 26.05 30.70 -10.80
CA PRO A 32 25.77 30.11 -12.12
C PRO A 32 25.98 28.58 -12.15
N LYS A 33 26.80 28.00 -11.26
CA LYS A 33 27.04 26.54 -11.21
C LYS A 33 25.92 25.79 -10.47
N LEU A 34 25.26 26.45 -9.52
CA LEU A 34 24.10 25.90 -8.80
C LEU A 34 22.90 25.72 -9.76
N LEU A 35 22.67 26.69 -10.66
CA LEU A 35 21.61 26.64 -11.69
C LEU A 35 21.87 25.57 -12.77
N ALA A 36 23.14 25.35 -13.14
CA ALA A 36 23.52 24.29 -14.09
C ALA A 36 23.40 22.88 -13.49
N TRP A 37 23.69 22.72 -12.19
CA TRP A 37 23.53 21.45 -11.50
C TRP A 37 22.05 21.08 -11.30
N MET A 38 21.18 22.07 -11.02
CA MET A 38 19.74 21.85 -10.87
C MET A 38 18.99 21.57 -12.20
N SER A 39 19.55 21.97 -13.35
CA SER A 39 18.92 21.76 -14.67
C SER A 39 19.20 20.37 -15.27
N GLY A 40 20.21 19.65 -14.78
CA GLY A 40 20.52 18.28 -15.22
C GLY A 40 19.52 17.19 -14.79
N PHE A 41 18.52 17.55 -13.98
CA PHE A 41 17.50 16.61 -13.47
C PHE A 41 16.16 16.64 -14.24
N ARG A 42 16.07 17.31 -15.41
CA ARG A 42 14.84 17.35 -16.23
C ARG A 42 15.04 16.76 -17.63
N ASN A 43 14.46 15.56 -17.80
CA ASN A 43 13.85 14.94 -18.99
C ASN A 43 14.66 14.75 -20.28
N ASN A 44 14.95 13.48 -20.58
CA ASN A 44 14.95 12.93 -21.95
C ASN A 44 13.64 12.14 -22.15
N SER A 45 12.75 12.62 -23.01
CA SER A 45 11.66 11.81 -23.60
C SER A 45 11.25 12.41 -24.95
N GLU A 46 11.37 11.60 -26.00
CA GLU A 46 10.97 11.90 -27.39
C GLU A 46 9.45 12.09 -27.54
N PRO A 47 8.97 12.76 -28.62
CA PRO A 47 7.56 13.10 -28.77
C PRO A 47 6.73 11.94 -29.34
N ALA A 48 5.60 11.63 -28.70
CA ALA A 48 4.60 10.70 -29.22
C ALA A 48 3.59 11.41 -30.13
N ALA A 49 3.19 10.71 -31.21
CA ALA A 49 2.25 11.16 -32.23
C ALA A 49 0.83 11.38 -31.68
N THR A 50 0.16 12.42 -32.18
CA THR A 50 -1.19 12.83 -31.82
C THR A 50 -2.22 11.95 -32.53
N GLN A 51 -3.12 11.29 -31.79
CA GLN A 51 -4.37 10.72 -32.33
C GLN A 51 -5.55 11.48 -31.73
N ASN A 52 -6.46 11.94 -32.60
CA ASN A 52 -7.72 12.56 -32.21
C ASN A 52 -8.80 11.48 -32.08
N PHE A 53 -9.48 11.42 -30.94
CA PHE A 53 -10.72 10.65 -30.77
C PHE A 53 -11.91 11.58 -30.56
N THR A 54 -12.96 11.40 -31.36
CA THR A 54 -14.26 12.05 -31.21
C THR A 54 -15.25 11.06 -30.57
N CYS A 55 -15.83 11.42 -29.43
CA CYS A 55 -16.93 10.66 -28.84
C CYS A 55 -18.27 11.12 -29.42
N THR A 56 -19.08 10.18 -29.90
CA THR A 56 -20.43 10.43 -30.44
C THR A 56 -21.49 10.23 -29.35
N ASN A 57 -22.52 11.08 -29.35
CA ASN A 57 -23.63 11.05 -28.39
C ASN A 57 -24.44 9.75 -28.49
N GLY A 58 -24.61 9.02 -27.37
CA GLY A 58 -25.59 7.92 -27.32
C GLY A 58 -25.44 6.82 -26.26
N MET A 59 -24.77 7.02 -25.11
CA MET A 59 -24.64 5.96 -24.08
C MET A 59 -25.43 6.25 -22.79
N LYS A 60 -26.04 5.18 -22.26
CA LYS A 60 -26.86 5.14 -21.04
C LYS A 60 -26.00 5.22 -19.77
N VAL A 61 -26.58 5.72 -18.69
CA VAL A 61 -25.99 6.12 -17.39
C VAL A 61 -25.48 4.95 -16.52
N THR A 62 -25.06 3.83 -17.09
CA THR A 62 -24.45 2.71 -16.33
C THR A 62 -23.02 2.36 -16.72
N ASP A 63 -22.46 2.98 -17.77
CA ASP A 63 -21.09 2.71 -18.23
C ASP A 63 -20.26 4.01 -18.30
N ILE A 64 -19.76 4.49 -17.15
CA ILE A 64 -18.70 5.50 -17.10
C ILE A 64 -17.65 5.06 -16.07
N VAL A 65 -16.82 4.11 -16.47
CA VAL A 65 -15.50 3.89 -15.89
C VAL A 65 -14.54 3.87 -17.09
N GLU A 66 -13.43 4.61 -16.98
CA GLU A 66 -12.37 4.79 -18.00
C GLU A 66 -12.62 5.85 -19.09
N CYS A 67 -12.27 7.10 -18.76
CA CYS A 67 -11.63 8.04 -19.69
C CYS A 67 -11.07 9.25 -18.91
N ALA A 68 -9.88 9.12 -18.34
CA ALA A 68 -9.02 10.26 -17.99
C ALA A 68 -7.57 9.80 -17.88
N GLY A 69 -6.78 10.06 -18.92
CA GLY A 69 -5.32 10.00 -18.86
C GLY A 69 -4.78 11.26 -18.17
N GLU A 70 -3.97 11.08 -17.14
CA GLU A 70 -3.30 12.18 -16.41
C GLU A 70 -1.99 12.56 -17.12
N THR A 71 -1.82 13.85 -17.43
CA THR A 71 -0.50 14.46 -17.64
C THR A 71 -0.40 15.74 -16.83
N GLY A 72 0.47 15.75 -15.82
CA GLY A 72 0.85 16.96 -15.08
C GLY A 72 1.42 16.61 -13.70
N ILE A 73 2.70 16.93 -13.47
CA ILE A 73 3.37 16.77 -12.17
C ILE A 73 2.94 17.94 -11.24
N PRO A 74 2.32 17.71 -10.06
CA PRO A 74 2.01 18.78 -9.12
C PRO A 74 3.11 18.94 -8.04
N GLN A 75 3.36 20.20 -7.66
CA GLN A 75 4.15 20.58 -6.50
C GLN A 75 3.45 20.24 -5.18
N ASN A 76 4.28 19.98 -4.17
CA ASN A 76 3.97 19.42 -2.86
C ASN A 76 3.27 20.44 -1.93
N ASP A 77 1.94 20.37 -1.87
CA ASP A 77 1.11 20.83 -0.73
C ASP A 77 0.06 19.72 -0.47
N SER A 78 -0.01 19.22 0.76
CA SER A 78 -0.67 17.94 1.13
C SER A 78 -2.21 17.95 1.14
N THR A 79 -2.86 18.70 0.24
CA THR A 79 -4.34 18.81 0.17
C THR A 79 -4.91 18.76 -1.25
N GLY A 80 -4.32 17.96 -2.15
CA GLY A 80 -4.88 17.71 -3.48
C GLY A 80 -6.28 17.09 -3.39
N SER A 81 -7.32 17.92 -3.48
CA SER A 81 -8.71 17.52 -3.59
C SER A 81 -9.13 17.60 -5.06
N SER A 82 -9.72 16.52 -5.57
CA SER A 82 -10.33 16.49 -6.89
C SER A 82 -11.85 16.46 -6.72
N THR A 83 -12.54 17.34 -7.44
CA THR A 83 -13.98 17.55 -7.35
C THR A 83 -14.62 17.25 -8.71
N THR A 84 -15.75 16.56 -8.70
CA THR A 84 -16.51 16.26 -9.92
C THR A 84 -17.94 16.72 -9.71
N VAL A 85 -18.42 17.58 -10.60
CA VAL A 85 -19.80 18.08 -10.60
C VAL A 85 -20.67 17.15 -11.41
N LEU A 86 -21.75 16.64 -10.79
CA LEU A 86 -22.82 15.95 -11.49
C LEU A 86 -23.96 16.97 -11.71
N ASN A 87 -23.98 17.60 -12.90
CA ASN A 87 -24.96 18.59 -13.43
C ASN A 87 -24.96 20.04 -12.90
N GLY A 88 -25.24 20.99 -13.82
CA GLY A 88 -25.07 22.45 -13.70
C GLY A 88 -25.95 23.17 -12.67
N GLY A 89 -25.39 24.22 -12.05
CA GLY A 89 -25.99 25.00 -10.95
C GLY A 89 -26.76 26.25 -11.37
N LEU A 90 -27.82 26.59 -10.61
CA LEU A 90 -28.43 27.92 -10.61
C LEU A 90 -27.63 28.86 -9.69
N ASN A 91 -27.67 30.17 -9.95
CA ASN A 91 -26.95 31.17 -9.15
C ASN A 91 -27.49 31.20 -7.71
N GLY A 92 -26.59 31.13 -6.71
CA GLY A 92 -26.94 31.17 -5.28
C GLY A 92 -27.10 29.80 -4.60
N GLU A 93 -26.97 28.70 -5.35
CA GLU A 93 -26.97 27.33 -4.81
C GLU A 93 -25.58 26.70 -4.84
N ALA A 94 -25.31 25.75 -3.93
CA ALA A 94 -24.05 25.02 -3.90
C ALA A 94 -23.89 24.22 -5.21
N ALA A 95 -22.94 24.65 -6.04
CA ALA A 95 -22.69 24.06 -7.35
C ALA A 95 -21.59 22.98 -7.29
N SER A 96 -20.60 23.15 -6.41
CA SER A 96 -19.54 22.18 -6.18
C SER A 96 -18.99 22.24 -4.75
N ILE A 97 -18.25 21.21 -4.38
CA ILE A 97 -17.40 21.26 -3.19
C ILE A 97 -16.14 22.02 -3.60
N LYS A 98 -15.83 23.10 -2.90
CA LYS A 98 -14.60 23.87 -3.10
C LYS A 98 -13.40 23.15 -2.51
N GLN A 99 -13.57 22.64 -1.29
CA GLN A 99 -12.49 22.02 -0.55
C GLN A 99 -13.01 21.00 0.46
N LEU A 100 -12.27 19.91 0.58
CA LEU A 100 -12.42 18.89 1.61
C LEU A 100 -11.05 18.66 2.24
N GLY A 101 -10.99 18.67 3.58
CA GLY A 101 -9.76 18.39 4.29
C GLY A 101 -10.00 17.78 5.66
N GLY A 102 -8.93 17.23 6.22
CA GLY A 102 -8.94 16.67 7.57
C GLY A 102 -7.54 16.69 8.18
N ALA A 103 -7.49 16.91 9.49
CA ALA A 103 -6.26 16.85 10.25
C ALA A 103 -6.51 16.16 11.60
N GLN A 104 -5.48 15.46 12.09
CA GLN A 104 -5.52 14.90 13.44
C GLN A 104 -5.33 16.01 14.48
N ASP A 105 -6.24 16.06 15.45
CA ASP A 105 -6.24 16.95 16.60
C ASP A 105 -6.42 16.12 17.88
N GLY A 106 -5.29 15.70 18.45
CA GLY A 106 -5.25 14.80 19.60
C GLY A 106 -5.95 13.46 19.34
N ALA A 107 -7.04 13.21 20.07
CA ALA A 107 -7.82 11.97 19.99
C ALA A 107 -8.89 11.99 18.88
N PHE A 108 -8.95 13.04 18.06
CA PHE A 108 -9.94 13.19 17.01
C PHE A 108 -9.28 13.52 15.67
N PHE A 109 -9.93 13.15 14.58
CA PHE A 109 -9.77 13.83 13.31
C PHE A 109 -10.81 14.94 13.22
N ARG A 110 -10.36 16.16 12.93
CA ARG A 110 -11.24 17.29 12.58
C ARG A 110 -11.28 17.38 11.07
N PHE A 111 -12.47 17.21 10.51
CA PHE A 111 -12.73 17.36 9.08
C PHE A 111 -13.46 18.66 8.81
N TYR A 112 -13.29 19.18 7.60
CA TYR A 112 -14.03 20.34 7.12
C TYR A 112 -14.40 20.21 5.65
N LEU A 113 -15.53 20.83 5.29
CA LEU A 113 -16.06 20.89 3.93
C LEU A 113 -16.48 22.32 3.60
N GLN A 114 -15.98 22.84 2.47
CA GLN A 114 -16.41 24.11 1.91
C GLN A 114 -17.18 23.88 0.62
N LEU A 115 -18.31 24.55 0.48
CA LEU A 115 -19.10 24.56 -0.74
C LEU A 115 -18.88 25.87 -1.48
N GLN A 116 -19.02 25.84 -2.79
CA GLN A 116 -19.05 27.05 -3.61
C GLN A 116 -20.22 27.06 -4.57
N ASP A 117 -20.69 28.26 -4.90
CA ASP A 117 -21.66 28.48 -5.96
C ASP A 117 -21.01 28.39 -7.35
N ALA A 118 -21.83 28.53 -8.41
CA ALA A 118 -21.36 28.50 -9.79
C ALA A 118 -20.37 29.63 -10.15
N THR A 119 -20.30 30.69 -9.33
CA THR A 119 -19.38 31.82 -9.51
C THR A 119 -18.10 31.68 -8.68
N GLY A 120 -17.97 30.62 -7.88
CA GLY A 120 -16.81 30.33 -7.04
C GLY A 120 -16.86 30.96 -5.64
N ASN A 121 -17.97 31.59 -5.26
CA ASN A 121 -18.12 32.14 -3.91
C ASN A 121 -18.41 31.03 -2.91
N VAL A 122 -17.81 31.13 -1.72
CA VAL A 122 -18.08 30.19 -0.62
C VAL A 122 -19.47 30.46 -0.06
N ILE A 123 -20.33 29.45 -0.07
CA ILE A 123 -21.72 29.56 0.39
C ILE A 123 -22.10 28.40 1.33
N PRO A 124 -22.91 28.65 2.37
CA PRO A 124 -23.59 27.59 3.12
C PRO A 124 -24.70 26.93 2.29
N ALA A 125 -25.03 25.67 2.60
CA ALA A 125 -26.20 25.01 2.05
C ALA A 125 -26.70 23.88 2.98
N ASP A 126 -28.00 23.62 2.96
CA ASP A 126 -28.60 22.47 3.65
C ASP A 126 -28.37 21.19 2.83
N GLY A 127 -28.15 20.06 3.51
CA GLY A 127 -27.98 18.78 2.83
C GLY A 127 -27.62 17.63 3.75
N ASP A 128 -27.45 16.45 3.15
CA ASP A 128 -27.00 15.23 3.83
C ASP A 128 -25.56 14.90 3.42
N ILE A 129 -24.72 14.63 4.42
CA ILE A 129 -23.35 14.13 4.23
C ILE A 129 -23.33 12.62 4.38
N ASN A 130 -22.69 11.95 3.43
CA ASN A 130 -22.25 10.57 3.54
C ASN A 130 -20.72 10.52 3.41
N PHE A 131 -20.04 10.19 4.49
CA PHE A 131 -18.59 10.32 4.63
C PHE A 131 -17.92 8.96 4.78
N PHE A 132 -16.82 8.76 4.06
CA PHE A 132 -16.02 7.55 4.09
C PHE A 132 -14.56 7.86 4.32
N ILE A 133 -13.91 7.05 5.16
CA ILE A 133 -12.45 6.92 5.21
C ILE A 133 -12.10 5.54 4.67
N LYS A 134 -11.26 5.49 3.63
CA LYS A 134 -10.81 4.26 2.99
C LYS A 134 -9.29 4.16 2.98
N ASP A 135 -8.76 2.97 3.20
CA ASP A 135 -7.32 2.74 3.00
C ASP A 135 -6.93 2.75 1.50
N ASN A 136 -5.64 2.60 1.23
CA ASN A 136 -5.12 2.59 -0.14
C ASN A 136 -5.59 1.36 -0.95
N THR A 137 -6.08 0.31 -0.29
CA THR A 137 -6.67 -0.89 -0.91
C THR A 137 -8.20 -0.80 -1.06
N GLN A 138 -8.80 0.36 -0.82
CA GLN A 138 -10.25 0.63 -0.87
C GLN A 138 -11.07 -0.01 0.26
N ASN A 139 -10.45 -0.57 1.30
CA ASN A 139 -11.20 -1.04 2.47
C ASN A 139 -11.76 0.15 3.23
N THR A 140 -13.03 0.04 3.63
CA THR A 140 -13.69 1.10 4.40
C THR A 140 -13.29 0.99 5.86
N LEU A 141 -12.62 2.02 6.37
CA LEU A 141 -12.14 2.09 7.75
C LEU A 141 -13.14 2.76 8.69
N TYR A 142 -13.94 3.68 8.14
CA TYR A 142 -14.97 4.43 8.86
C TYR A 142 -16.05 4.90 7.88
N THR A 143 -17.29 4.97 8.36
CA THR A 143 -18.42 5.55 7.63
C THR A 143 -19.29 6.34 8.58
N ASP A 144 -19.78 7.48 8.12
CA ASP A 144 -20.73 8.32 8.87
C ASP A 144 -21.77 8.93 7.93
N LYS A 145 -22.96 9.18 8.48
CA LYS A 145 -24.04 9.84 7.75
C LYS A 145 -24.77 10.81 8.68
N PHE A 146 -24.86 12.06 8.28
CA PHE A 146 -25.53 13.10 9.06
C PHE A 146 -26.08 14.22 8.17
N THR A 147 -27.12 14.88 8.65
CA THR A 147 -27.72 16.05 7.99
C THR A 147 -27.07 17.32 8.52
N VAL A 148 -26.89 18.30 7.64
CA VAL A 148 -26.38 19.63 7.97
C VAL A 148 -27.34 20.71 7.50
N GLN A 149 -27.38 21.78 8.25
CA GLN A 149 -28.14 22.99 7.95
C GLN A 149 -27.18 24.16 7.75
N THR A 150 -27.63 25.18 7.03
CA THR A 150 -26.92 26.43 6.77
C THR A 150 -26.35 27.06 8.05
N LYS A 151 -27.06 26.93 9.17
CA LYS A 151 -26.64 27.44 10.49
C LYS A 151 -25.44 26.69 11.09
N ASP A 152 -25.17 25.47 10.64
CA ASP A 152 -24.07 24.63 11.13
C ASP A 152 -22.73 25.03 10.48
N PHE A 153 -22.75 25.92 9.49
CA PHE A 153 -21.55 26.47 8.88
C PHE A 153 -20.92 27.54 9.77
N VAL A 154 -19.67 27.30 10.16
CA VAL A 154 -18.88 28.20 11.00
C VAL A 154 -17.83 28.93 10.18
N ASP A 155 -17.34 30.06 10.67
CA ASP A 155 -16.17 30.72 10.07
C ASP A 155 -14.93 29.88 10.34
N TYR A 156 -14.47 29.15 9.32
CA TYR A 156 -13.32 28.27 9.43
C TYR A 156 -12.02 29.07 9.42
N GLN A 157 -11.14 28.74 10.36
CA GLN A 157 -9.79 29.26 10.44
C GLN A 157 -8.80 28.13 10.69
N PHE A 158 -7.66 28.16 10.02
CA PHE A 158 -6.58 27.23 10.31
C PHE A 158 -6.04 27.48 11.71
N SER A 159 -5.99 26.44 12.56
CA SER A 159 -5.52 26.57 13.93
C SER A 159 -4.07 27.07 14.03
N LEU A 160 -3.24 26.76 13.04
CA LEU A 160 -1.82 27.14 13.02
C LEU A 160 -1.57 28.58 12.54
N THR A 161 -2.28 29.04 11.50
CA THR A 161 -2.02 30.34 10.87
C THR A 161 -3.04 31.41 11.24
N GLY A 162 -4.21 31.03 11.78
CA GLY A 162 -5.34 31.92 12.00
C GLY A 162 -5.98 32.43 10.70
N GLN A 163 -5.52 31.97 9.54
CA GLN A 163 -6.04 32.41 8.25
C GLN A 163 -7.49 31.94 8.10
N LYS A 164 -8.38 32.91 7.83
CA LYS A 164 -9.80 32.67 7.57
C LYS A 164 -9.99 32.10 6.17
N MET A 165 -10.77 31.03 6.08
CA MET A 165 -11.08 30.32 4.84
C MET A 165 -12.50 30.60 4.34
N GLY A 166 -13.33 31.26 5.16
CA GLY A 166 -14.75 31.46 4.92
C GLY A 166 -15.60 30.43 5.67
N LYS A 167 -16.87 30.29 5.28
CA LYS A 167 -17.81 29.36 5.91
C LYS A 167 -17.48 27.91 5.56
N ALA A 168 -17.48 27.02 6.55
CA ALA A 168 -17.32 25.58 6.35
C ALA A 168 -18.17 24.80 7.36
N ILE A 169 -18.53 23.58 7.00
CA ILE A 169 -19.02 22.59 7.97
C ILE A 169 -17.79 21.94 8.60
N GLU A 170 -17.85 21.71 9.91
CA GLU A 170 -16.84 20.96 10.63
C GLU A 170 -17.45 19.80 11.39
N TRP A 171 -16.75 18.67 11.42
CA TRP A 171 -17.12 17.54 12.28
C TRP A 171 -15.87 16.83 12.80
N ARG A 172 -16.05 16.08 13.88
CA ARG A 172 -14.96 15.38 14.56
C ARG A 172 -15.25 13.89 14.63
N VAL A 173 -14.25 13.10 14.26
CA VAL A 173 -14.30 11.64 14.36
C VAL A 173 -13.28 11.20 15.39
N ASN A 174 -13.71 10.47 16.42
CA ASN A 174 -12.80 9.90 17.40
C ASN A 174 -11.90 8.86 16.70
N THR A 175 -10.58 8.96 16.87
CA THR A 175 -9.62 8.05 16.22
C THR A 175 -9.87 6.59 16.58
N ALA A 176 -10.38 6.30 17.78
CA ALA A 176 -10.72 4.95 18.22
C ALA A 176 -11.90 4.32 17.46
N LYS A 177 -12.71 5.12 16.75
CA LYS A 177 -13.79 4.62 15.88
C LYS A 177 -13.31 4.27 14.47
N ILE A 178 -12.09 4.65 14.11
CA ILE A 178 -11.51 4.38 12.79
C ILE A 178 -10.76 3.05 12.87
N SER A 179 -11.13 2.10 12.01
CA SER A 179 -10.45 0.82 11.94
C SER A 179 -8.98 0.99 11.54
N LYS A 180 -8.11 0.10 12.04
CA LYS A 180 -6.69 0.11 11.68
C LYS A 180 -6.50 -0.15 10.18
N SER A 181 -5.52 0.53 9.60
CA SER A 181 -5.10 0.38 8.20
C SER A 181 -3.70 -0.23 8.09
N LYS A 182 -3.40 -0.82 6.93
CA LYS A 182 -2.02 -1.25 6.59
C LYS A 182 -1.06 -0.05 6.44
N THR A 183 -1.58 1.15 6.14
CA THR A 183 -0.82 2.38 5.98
C THR A 183 -1.35 3.51 6.88
N PRO A 184 -0.49 4.44 7.36
CA PRO A 184 -0.93 5.60 8.15
C PRO A 184 -1.64 6.67 7.31
N THR A 185 -1.81 6.43 6.00
CA THR A 185 -2.52 7.31 5.07
C THR A 185 -3.82 6.65 4.60
N ALA A 186 -4.83 7.48 4.38
CA ALA A 186 -6.12 7.05 3.83
C ALA A 186 -6.72 8.10 2.90
N LYS A 187 -7.57 7.62 1.99
CA LYS A 187 -8.42 8.45 1.15
C LYS A 187 -9.71 8.76 1.90
N ILE A 188 -10.17 10.00 1.79
CA ILE A 188 -11.48 10.41 2.28
C ILE A 188 -12.39 10.72 1.10
N THR A 189 -13.65 10.34 1.23
CA THR A 189 -14.67 10.60 0.22
C THR A 189 -15.91 11.16 0.90
N VAL A 190 -16.43 12.28 0.39
CA VAL A 190 -17.68 12.90 0.83
C VAL A 190 -18.65 12.93 -0.33
N TYR A 191 -19.87 12.44 -0.07
CA TYR A 191 -21.04 12.75 -0.87
C TYR A 191 -21.89 13.75 -0.10
N PHE A 192 -22.12 14.92 -0.68
CA PHE A 192 -22.99 15.96 -0.12
C PHE A 192 -24.24 16.06 -0.97
N THR A 193 -25.38 15.67 -0.44
CA THR A 193 -26.66 15.62 -1.17
C THR A 193 -27.57 16.74 -0.71
N THR A 194 -27.85 17.68 -1.60
CA THR A 194 -28.92 18.67 -1.41
C THR A 194 -30.23 18.11 -1.96
N LYS A 195 -31.31 18.90 -1.90
CA LYS A 195 -32.59 18.54 -2.52
C LYS A 195 -32.47 18.24 -4.02
N ASP A 196 -31.58 18.92 -4.71
CA ASP A 196 -31.56 18.96 -6.18
C ASP A 196 -30.36 18.22 -6.80
N ARG A 197 -29.32 17.90 -6.01
CA ARG A 197 -28.09 17.29 -6.53
C ARG A 197 -27.25 16.58 -5.45
N THR A 198 -26.33 15.75 -5.91
CA THR A 198 -25.26 15.19 -5.08
C THR A 198 -23.90 15.66 -5.59
N LEU A 199 -23.09 16.21 -4.69
CA LEU A 199 -21.72 16.65 -4.93
C LEU A 199 -20.74 15.61 -4.37
N LEU A 200 -19.65 15.37 -5.09
CA LEU A 200 -18.60 14.44 -4.70
C LEU A 200 -17.27 15.19 -4.52
N ALA A 201 -16.59 14.93 -3.41
CA ALA A 201 -15.21 15.33 -3.22
C ALA A 201 -14.39 14.19 -2.64
N ASN A 202 -13.14 14.14 -3.07
CA ASN A 202 -12.13 13.25 -2.53
C ASN A 202 -11.00 14.07 -1.90
N GLY A 203 -10.33 13.47 -0.92
CA GLY A 203 -9.13 14.01 -0.30
C GLY A 203 -8.28 12.90 0.30
N THR A 204 -7.21 13.30 0.98
CA THR A 204 -6.29 12.38 1.66
C THR A 204 -6.06 12.88 3.08
N VAL A 205 -5.94 11.95 4.03
CA VAL A 205 -5.52 12.22 5.39
C VAL A 205 -4.35 11.35 5.80
N ILE A 206 -3.56 11.87 6.74
CA ILE A 206 -2.38 11.22 7.32
C ILE A 206 -2.60 11.08 8.82
N GLY A 207 -2.05 10.02 9.42
CA GLY A 207 -2.11 9.76 10.86
C GLY A 207 -3.27 8.88 11.28
N ILE A 208 -3.92 8.19 10.34
CA ILE A 208 -4.97 7.23 10.71
C ILE A 208 -4.34 6.06 11.50
N PRO A 209 -5.11 5.41 12.39
CA PRO A 209 -4.62 4.24 13.10
C PRO A 209 -4.08 3.19 12.13
N ALA A 210 -2.83 2.77 12.33
CA ALA A 210 -2.18 1.76 11.52
C ALA A 210 -1.82 0.54 12.35
N TYR A 211 -1.72 -0.62 11.71
CA TYR A 211 -1.15 -1.81 12.34
C TYR A 211 0.32 -1.58 12.67
N THR A 212 0.77 -2.11 13.80
CA THR A 212 2.22 -2.27 14.04
C THR A 212 2.79 -3.34 13.10
N ASN A 213 4.11 -3.38 12.94
CA ASN A 213 4.75 -4.40 12.10
C ASN A 213 4.36 -5.82 12.54
N ASP A 214 4.38 -6.12 13.83
CA ASP A 214 4.00 -7.43 14.38
C ASP A 214 2.52 -7.75 14.14
N GLU A 215 1.63 -6.76 14.26
CA GLU A 215 0.21 -6.95 13.97
C GLU A 215 -0.01 -7.21 12.47
N LEU A 216 0.72 -6.51 11.61
CA LEU A 216 0.63 -6.65 10.18
C LEU A 216 1.19 -8.00 9.72
N GLU A 217 2.31 -8.46 10.25
CA GLU A 217 2.85 -9.80 9.98
C GLU A 217 1.84 -10.89 10.36
N ARG A 218 1.21 -10.78 11.53
CA ARG A 218 0.15 -11.73 11.95
C ARG A 218 -1.08 -11.68 11.05
N LEU A 219 -1.48 -10.48 10.61
CA LEU A 219 -2.61 -10.30 9.70
C LEU A 219 -2.32 -10.97 8.35
N LEU A 220 -1.14 -10.71 7.77
CA LEU A 220 -0.73 -11.27 6.48
C LEU A 220 -0.52 -12.79 6.56
N GLU A 221 0.01 -13.30 7.67
CA GLU A 221 0.07 -14.74 7.92
C GLU A 221 -1.33 -15.35 7.93
N LYS A 222 -2.28 -14.73 8.65
CA LYS A 222 -3.67 -15.20 8.69
C LYS A 222 -4.33 -15.16 7.31
N GLU A 223 -4.12 -14.09 6.53
CA GLU A 223 -4.60 -13.99 5.14
C GLU A 223 -4.05 -15.14 4.28
N TYR A 224 -2.77 -15.45 4.40
CA TYR A 224 -2.15 -16.58 3.72
C TYR A 224 -2.72 -17.93 4.17
N LEU A 225 -2.83 -18.18 5.48
CA LEU A 225 -3.37 -19.45 5.97
C LEU A 225 -4.80 -19.71 5.47
N ASN A 226 -5.61 -18.64 5.34
CA ASN A 226 -6.98 -18.72 4.83
C ASN A 226 -7.07 -18.92 3.31
N ALA A 227 -6.12 -18.38 2.54
CA ALA A 227 -6.14 -18.42 1.09
C ALA A 227 -5.27 -19.56 0.50
N SER A 228 -4.39 -20.15 1.30
CA SER A 228 -3.49 -21.23 0.89
C SER A 228 -4.23 -22.53 0.62
N LYS A 229 -3.67 -23.36 -0.26
CA LYS A 229 -4.12 -24.74 -0.48
C LYS A 229 -3.30 -25.67 0.41
N GLU A 230 -3.98 -26.50 1.18
CA GLU A 230 -3.32 -27.58 1.92
C GLU A 230 -2.93 -28.73 0.98
N SER A 231 -1.91 -29.48 1.36
CA SER A 231 -1.39 -30.59 0.61
C SER A 231 -0.91 -31.68 1.57
N ASP A 232 -1.15 -32.92 1.20
CA ASP A 232 -0.61 -34.12 1.85
C ASP A 232 0.50 -34.76 1.00
N ALA A 233 1.00 -34.04 0.00
CA ALA A 233 2.02 -34.56 -0.91
C ALA A 233 3.32 -34.82 -0.14
N GLN A 234 3.82 -36.04 -0.27
CA GLN A 234 5.03 -36.51 0.37
C GLN A 234 5.97 -37.12 -0.66
N LYS A 235 7.27 -36.87 -0.50
CA LYS A 235 8.33 -37.51 -1.25
C LYS A 235 9.43 -38.00 -0.32
N THR A 236 9.84 -39.25 -0.52
CA THR A 236 10.99 -39.82 0.18
C THR A 236 12.12 -39.98 -0.82
N VAL A 237 13.28 -39.43 -0.47
CA VAL A 237 14.52 -39.56 -1.25
C VAL A 237 15.61 -40.02 -0.29
N ASN A 238 16.20 -41.19 -0.58
CA ASN A 238 17.08 -41.91 0.35
C ASN A 238 16.39 -42.11 1.71
N THR A 239 16.99 -41.60 2.78
CA THR A 239 16.48 -41.67 4.16
C THR A 239 15.67 -40.43 4.56
N VAL A 240 15.48 -39.46 3.66
CA VAL A 240 14.82 -38.19 3.97
C VAL A 240 13.43 -38.15 3.37
N GLN A 241 12.43 -37.90 4.21
CA GLN A 241 11.05 -37.68 3.83
C GLN A 241 10.74 -36.19 3.90
N VAL A 242 10.27 -35.61 2.80
CA VAL A 242 9.81 -34.22 2.70
C VAL A 242 8.31 -34.20 2.45
N ASN A 243 7.60 -33.40 3.22
CA ASN A 243 6.17 -33.17 3.09
C ASN A 243 5.92 -31.73 2.63
N LEU A 244 5.11 -31.57 1.60
CA LEU A 244 4.57 -30.28 1.21
C LEU A 244 3.26 -30.07 1.96
N ILE A 245 3.26 -29.12 2.89
CA ILE A 245 2.15 -28.89 3.82
C ILE A 245 1.08 -27.99 3.20
N ARG A 246 1.51 -26.87 2.61
CA ARG A 246 0.61 -25.90 1.98
C ARG A 246 1.36 -25.02 1.01
N HIS A 247 0.61 -24.39 0.11
CA HIS A 247 1.17 -23.41 -0.81
C HIS A 247 0.12 -22.37 -1.24
N GLY A 248 0.58 -21.18 -1.62
CA GLY A 248 -0.30 -20.11 -2.09
C GLY A 248 0.37 -18.75 -2.11
N PHE A 249 -0.37 -17.71 -2.50
CA PHE A 249 0.15 -16.34 -2.47
C PHE A 249 0.24 -15.81 -1.04
N TYR A 250 1.41 -15.26 -0.70
CA TYR A 250 1.74 -14.69 0.59
C TYR A 250 2.27 -13.27 0.38
N SER A 251 1.71 -12.31 1.09
CA SER A 251 2.19 -10.92 1.10
C SER A 251 3.04 -10.66 2.34
N LYS A 252 4.08 -9.84 2.20
CA LYS A 252 4.90 -9.32 3.30
C LYS A 252 5.29 -7.88 3.04
N VAL A 253 5.35 -7.06 4.09
CA VAL A 253 5.91 -5.70 3.98
C VAL A 253 7.43 -5.75 4.10
N VAL A 254 8.14 -5.20 3.11
CA VAL A 254 9.59 -5.09 3.05
C VAL A 254 9.94 -3.64 2.73
N ARG A 255 10.57 -2.94 3.69
CA ARG A 255 10.92 -1.50 3.54
C ARG A 255 9.71 -0.64 3.15
N ASP A 256 8.61 -0.80 3.89
CA ASP A 256 7.34 -0.08 3.69
C ASP A 256 6.60 -0.39 2.37
N GLU A 257 7.07 -1.37 1.60
CA GLU A 257 6.40 -1.85 0.39
C GLU A 257 5.82 -3.26 0.60
N GLU A 258 4.54 -3.46 0.29
CA GLU A 258 3.96 -4.81 0.25
C GLU A 258 4.48 -5.57 -0.97
N LYS A 259 5.16 -6.69 -0.73
CA LYS A 259 5.61 -7.63 -1.75
C LYS A 259 4.81 -8.92 -1.66
N THR A 260 4.32 -9.39 -2.79
CA THR A 260 3.67 -10.70 -2.90
C THR A 260 4.66 -11.74 -3.42
N TYR A 261 4.67 -12.90 -2.77
CA TYR A 261 5.42 -14.09 -3.14
C TYR A 261 4.46 -15.26 -3.33
N TYR A 262 4.89 -16.29 -4.05
CA TYR A 262 4.24 -17.59 -3.96
C TYR A 262 4.98 -18.43 -2.91
N ARG A 263 4.34 -18.67 -1.77
CA ARG A 263 4.91 -19.36 -0.62
C ARG A 263 4.58 -20.85 -0.68
N ILE A 264 5.55 -21.68 -0.28
CA ILE A 264 5.43 -23.13 -0.19
C ILE A 264 6.00 -23.58 1.15
N ASP A 265 5.16 -24.16 2.00
CA ASP A 265 5.54 -24.63 3.32
C ASP A 265 5.89 -26.11 3.28
N LEU A 266 7.03 -26.42 3.88
CA LEU A 266 7.63 -27.75 3.84
C LEU A 266 8.00 -28.19 5.24
N THR A 267 7.89 -29.50 5.49
CA THR A 267 8.56 -30.15 6.62
C THR A 267 9.39 -31.32 6.10
N ALA A 268 10.42 -31.69 6.84
CA ALA A 268 11.21 -32.88 6.57
C ALA A 268 11.52 -33.64 7.84
N LYS A 269 11.73 -34.95 7.69
CA LYS A 269 12.22 -35.86 8.73
C LYS A 269 13.13 -36.92 8.11
N THR A 270 14.08 -37.44 8.88
CA THR A 270 14.99 -38.51 8.44
C THR A 270 14.68 -39.80 9.17
N THR A 271 14.78 -40.93 8.46
CA THR A 271 14.76 -42.28 9.05
C THR A 271 16.16 -42.81 9.34
N ASP A 272 17.20 -42.04 9.00
CA ASP A 272 18.59 -42.36 9.31
C ASP A 272 18.88 -42.12 10.80
N ALA A 273 19.83 -42.87 11.35
CA ALA A 273 20.37 -42.63 12.69
C ALA A 273 21.27 -41.39 12.75
N LYS A 274 21.64 -40.82 11.59
CA LYS A 274 22.48 -39.62 11.47
C LYS A 274 21.69 -38.42 10.94
N GLN A 275 22.20 -37.23 11.24
CA GLN A 275 21.72 -35.96 10.67
C GLN A 275 21.85 -36.00 9.15
N ASN A 276 20.81 -35.52 8.47
CA ASN A 276 20.80 -35.29 7.03
C ASN A 276 20.52 -33.81 6.72
N GLN A 277 20.72 -33.40 5.47
CA GLN A 277 20.48 -32.05 5.00
C GLN A 277 19.73 -32.05 3.67
N ILE A 278 18.87 -31.05 3.49
CA ILE A 278 18.20 -30.74 2.23
C ILE A 278 18.63 -29.34 1.80
N TYR A 279 19.20 -29.24 0.61
CA TYR A 279 19.59 -27.96 0.03
C TYR A 279 18.47 -27.41 -0.85
N THR A 280 18.02 -26.20 -0.56
CA THR A 280 16.90 -25.55 -1.26
C THR A 280 17.31 -24.27 -1.98
N TYR A 281 18.59 -23.89 -1.96
CA TYR A 281 19.07 -22.64 -2.58
C TYR A 281 18.79 -22.55 -4.08
N ASN A 282 18.70 -23.69 -4.78
CA ASN A 282 18.37 -23.78 -6.20
C ASN A 282 16.93 -24.25 -6.44
N ALA A 283 16.03 -24.08 -5.47
CA ALA A 283 14.64 -24.47 -5.63
C ALA A 283 13.96 -23.64 -6.74
N THR A 284 13.16 -24.31 -7.57
CA THR A 284 12.44 -23.70 -8.68
C THR A 284 10.98 -24.17 -8.71
N LEU A 285 10.10 -23.30 -9.21
CA LEU A 285 8.71 -23.60 -9.47
C LEU A 285 8.45 -23.37 -10.94
N THR A 286 8.04 -24.43 -11.65
CA THR A 286 7.73 -24.34 -13.08
C THR A 286 6.23 -24.40 -13.28
N ILE A 287 5.66 -23.41 -13.96
CA ILE A 287 4.23 -23.33 -14.31
C ILE A 287 4.14 -23.17 -15.83
N GLY A 288 3.63 -24.19 -16.53
CA GLY A 288 3.76 -24.28 -17.98
C GLY A 288 5.24 -24.21 -18.39
N ASP A 289 5.58 -23.29 -19.29
CA ASP A 289 6.96 -23.11 -19.79
C ASP A 289 7.79 -22.09 -18.99
N LYS A 290 7.24 -21.53 -17.90
CA LYS A 290 7.90 -20.50 -17.10
C LYS A 290 8.45 -21.07 -15.81
N GLN A 291 9.71 -20.75 -15.52
CA GLN A 291 10.38 -21.08 -14.26
C GLN A 291 10.48 -19.84 -13.37
N TYR A 292 10.16 -20.02 -12.10
CA TYR A 292 10.28 -19.03 -11.04
C TYR A 292 11.31 -19.52 -10.02
N ASN A 293 12.18 -18.61 -9.60
CA ASN A 293 13.27 -18.93 -8.68
C ASN A 293 12.90 -18.57 -7.25
N LYS A 294 13.54 -19.29 -6.32
CA LYS A 294 13.45 -18.98 -4.89
C LYS A 294 13.99 -17.59 -4.58
N ASP A 295 13.32 -16.87 -3.68
CA ASP A 295 13.77 -15.64 -3.06
C ASP A 295 14.71 -15.90 -1.87
N TYR A 296 15.64 -14.99 -1.64
CA TYR A 296 16.55 -15.03 -0.49
C TYR A 296 15.83 -14.83 0.86
N ALA A 297 14.62 -14.26 0.87
CA ALA A 297 13.82 -14.09 2.08
C ALA A 297 13.09 -15.38 2.52
N SER A 298 13.31 -16.50 1.83
CA SER A 298 12.87 -17.82 2.28
C SER A 298 13.49 -18.16 3.63
N THR A 299 12.78 -18.93 4.46
CA THR A 299 13.32 -19.36 5.77
C THR A 299 14.23 -20.57 5.65
N ILE A 300 14.12 -21.31 4.55
CA ILE A 300 14.93 -22.50 4.29
C ILE A 300 15.93 -22.17 3.18
N ASP A 301 17.21 -22.26 3.49
CA ASP A 301 18.31 -22.39 2.52
C ASP A 301 18.86 -23.81 2.57
N VAL A 302 19.19 -24.26 3.78
CA VAL A 302 19.54 -25.64 4.12
C VAL A 302 18.60 -26.07 5.24
N LEU A 303 17.86 -27.16 5.03
CA LEU A 303 17.06 -27.77 6.08
C LEU A 303 17.87 -28.90 6.69
N GLU A 304 18.33 -28.69 7.91
CA GLU A 304 18.96 -29.74 8.71
C GLU A 304 17.89 -30.65 9.31
N VAL A 305 18.08 -31.96 9.19
CA VAL A 305 17.08 -32.95 9.58
C VAL A 305 17.74 -33.95 10.51
N TYR A 306 17.33 -33.93 11.78
CA TYR A 306 17.85 -34.81 12.82
C TYR A 306 16.97 -36.04 13.01
N PRO A 307 17.52 -37.17 13.49
CA PRO A 307 16.72 -38.34 13.85
C PRO A 307 15.58 -37.97 14.80
N ASP A 308 14.38 -38.54 14.56
CA ASP A 308 13.17 -38.36 15.36
C ASP A 308 12.62 -36.92 15.48
N VAL A 309 13.22 -35.95 14.77
CA VAL A 309 12.78 -34.55 14.77
C VAL A 309 12.25 -34.17 13.38
N SER A 310 11.08 -33.55 13.34
CA SER A 310 10.59 -32.90 12.11
C SER A 310 10.93 -31.42 12.15
N ASN A 311 11.68 -30.96 11.14
CA ASN A 311 12.02 -29.55 10.95
C ASN A 311 11.30 -29.02 9.71
N GLY A 312 10.96 -27.73 9.71
CA GLY A 312 10.23 -27.13 8.61
C GLY A 312 10.45 -25.63 8.48
N GLY A 313 9.82 -25.09 7.46
CA GLY A 313 9.89 -23.69 7.08
C GLY A 313 9.21 -23.50 5.73
N TYR A 314 9.60 -22.46 5.00
CA TYR A 314 8.98 -22.11 3.74
C TYR A 314 9.98 -21.62 2.69
N LEU A 315 9.60 -21.85 1.44
CA LEU A 315 10.20 -21.26 0.26
C LEU A 315 9.30 -20.13 -0.23
N LEU A 316 9.89 -19.01 -0.64
CA LEU A 316 9.21 -17.92 -1.32
C LEU A 316 9.66 -17.90 -2.78
N MET A 317 8.72 -17.93 -3.72
CA MET A 317 9.02 -17.83 -5.16
C MET A 317 8.67 -16.44 -5.65
N THR A 318 9.60 -15.80 -6.37
CA THR A 318 9.40 -14.45 -6.92
C THR A 318 8.84 -14.47 -8.33
N GLY A 319 8.13 -13.41 -8.71
CA GLY A 319 7.68 -13.18 -10.08
C GLY A 319 6.51 -14.05 -10.53
N VAL A 320 5.97 -14.92 -9.67
CA VAL A 320 4.78 -15.72 -9.97
C VAL A 320 3.57 -14.79 -10.12
N PRO A 321 2.91 -14.73 -11.29
CA PRO A 321 1.74 -13.88 -11.50
C PRO A 321 0.56 -14.30 -10.61
N LYS A 322 -0.17 -13.35 -10.01
CA LYS A 322 -1.36 -13.64 -9.16
C LYS A 322 -2.47 -14.42 -9.87
N ASN A 323 -2.53 -14.33 -11.20
CA ASN A 323 -3.48 -15.04 -12.05
C ASN A 323 -2.90 -16.35 -12.62
N ALA A 324 -1.68 -16.75 -12.22
CA ALA A 324 -1.15 -18.06 -12.59
C ALA A 324 -2.08 -19.15 -12.05
N SER A 325 -2.36 -20.15 -12.88
CA SER A 325 -3.18 -21.29 -12.50
C SER A 325 -2.77 -22.52 -13.29
N GLY A 326 -3.02 -23.69 -12.71
CA GLY A 326 -2.83 -24.98 -13.38
C GLY A 326 -1.66 -25.79 -12.83
N PRO A 327 -1.28 -26.87 -13.52
CA PRO A 327 -0.27 -27.80 -13.05
C PRO A 327 1.10 -27.12 -12.98
N ALA A 328 1.78 -27.34 -11.87
CA ALA A 328 3.10 -26.80 -11.61
C ALA A 328 4.00 -27.86 -10.99
N THR A 329 5.30 -27.72 -11.25
CA THR A 329 6.33 -28.61 -10.74
C THR A 329 7.25 -27.82 -9.82
N LEU A 330 7.20 -28.12 -8.53
CA LEU A 330 8.18 -27.65 -7.57
C LEU A 330 9.37 -28.60 -7.60
N THR A 331 10.54 -28.07 -7.91
CA THR A 331 11.81 -28.78 -7.83
C THR A 331 12.61 -28.22 -6.67
N ILE A 332 12.78 -29.02 -5.64
CA ILE A 332 13.63 -28.73 -4.48
C ILE A 332 14.96 -29.42 -4.74
N GLY A 333 16.05 -28.78 -4.34
CA GLY A 333 17.41 -29.24 -4.61
C GLY A 333 17.77 -30.59 -4.00
N LYS A 334 19.04 -30.74 -3.66
CA LYS A 334 19.67 -32.04 -3.41
C LYS A 334 19.47 -32.47 -1.96
N ALA A 335 19.19 -33.76 -1.73
CA ALA A 335 19.08 -34.37 -0.41
C ALA A 335 20.13 -35.46 -0.17
N GLY A 336 20.77 -35.44 1.02
CA GLY A 336 21.76 -36.44 1.46
C GLY A 336 23.22 -36.13 1.08
N GLU A 337 24.15 -36.98 1.56
CA GLU A 337 25.61 -36.84 1.32
C GLU A 337 25.99 -36.97 -0.16
N THR A 338 25.30 -37.85 -0.89
CA THR A 338 25.43 -37.99 -2.35
C THR A 338 24.51 -36.96 -3.00
N GLN A 339 25.04 -35.77 -3.25
CA GLN A 339 24.37 -34.57 -3.79
C GLN A 339 23.69 -34.71 -5.18
N ASN A 340 23.05 -35.83 -5.51
CA ASN A 340 22.54 -36.11 -6.86
C ASN A 340 21.02 -36.36 -6.92
N ALA A 341 20.33 -36.47 -5.80
CA ALA A 341 18.90 -36.77 -5.80
C ALA A 341 18.06 -35.49 -5.58
N THR A 342 17.30 -35.13 -6.62
CA THR A 342 16.38 -33.98 -6.64
C THR A 342 15.01 -34.40 -6.12
N ILE A 343 14.36 -33.51 -5.35
CA ILE A 343 13.00 -33.76 -4.83
C ILE A 343 12.00 -32.96 -5.66
N THR A 344 11.01 -33.62 -6.25
CA THR A 344 10.01 -32.98 -7.11
C THR A 344 8.58 -33.21 -6.62
N PHE A 345 7.81 -32.14 -6.51
CA PHE A 345 6.38 -32.15 -6.20
C PHE A 345 5.58 -31.61 -7.39
N ASN A 346 4.47 -32.26 -7.70
CA ASN A 346 3.48 -31.74 -8.63
C ASN A 346 2.38 -31.07 -7.79
N ILE A 347 2.13 -29.79 -8.03
CA ILE A 347 1.10 -28.99 -7.34
C ILE A 347 0.20 -28.31 -8.37
N ASN A 348 -0.96 -27.81 -7.92
CA ASN A 348 -1.83 -26.98 -8.75
C ASN A 348 -1.88 -25.56 -8.20
N VAL A 349 -1.30 -24.61 -8.95
CA VAL A 349 -1.29 -23.19 -8.61
C VAL A 349 -2.69 -22.61 -8.71
#